data_AF-A0A0Q4QU06-F1
#
_entry.id   AF-A0A0Q4QU06-F1
#
_cell.length_a   1.000
_cell.length_b   1.000
_cell.length_c   1.000
_cell.angle_alpha   90.00
_cell.angle_beta   90.00
_cell.angle_gamma   90.00
#
_symmetry.space_group_name_H-M   'P 1'
#
loop_
_entity.id
_entity.type
_entity.pdbx_description
1 polymer ?
#
loop_
_entity_poly.entity_id
_entity_poly.type
_entity_poly.pdbx_seq_one_letter_code
_entity_poly.pdbx_strand_id
1 'polypeptide(L)'
;MQPWQWVVWVVGVTAFAVVIGLVIAAVLRAARRPPELPSAAQRLQRQSPQPPEVEARLRELAGLQQSGRIGEVEYERRRAEILAQRPEER
;
A
#
# COMPACT_ATOMS: atom_id res chain seq x y z
N MET A 1 -11.46 49.67 1.39
CA MET A 1 -11.53 48.23 1.05
C MET A 1 -12.72 47.66 1.79
N GLN A 2 -13.72 47.11 1.08
CA GLN A 2 -14.97 46.71 1.72
C GLN A 2 -14.72 45.51 2.64
N PRO A 3 -15.03 45.58 3.94
CA PRO A 3 -14.80 44.49 4.90
C PRO A 3 -15.53 43.20 4.47
N TRP A 4 -16.62 43.35 3.71
CA TRP A 4 -17.38 42.26 3.13
C TRP A 4 -16.55 41.34 2.21
N GLN A 5 -15.64 41.91 1.41
CA GLN A 5 -14.78 41.12 0.52
C GLN A 5 -13.81 40.23 1.30
N TRP A 6 -13.29 40.76 2.40
CA TRP A 6 -12.42 40.03 3.31
C TRP A 6 -13.14 38.88 3.99
N VAL A 7 -14.40 39.09 4.41
CA VAL A 7 -15.24 38.04 4.99
C VAL A 7 -15.48 36.91 3.99
N VAL A 8 -15.86 37.23 2.75
CA VAL A 8 -16.10 36.21 1.71
C VAL A 8 -14.82 35.42 1.41
N TRP A 9 -13.67 36.10 1.36
CA TRP A 9 -12.38 35.45 1.14
C TRP A 9 -12.02 34.48 2.28
N VAL A 10 -12.13 34.92 3.53
CA VAL A 10 -11.86 34.09 4.71
C VAL A 10 -12.79 32.88 4.76
N VAL A 11 -14.08 33.06 4.47
CA VAL A 11 -15.06 31.97 4.43
C VAL A 11 -14.72 30.96 3.34
N GLY A 12 -14.36 31.43 2.14
CA GLY A 12 -13.97 30.55 1.03
C GLY A 12 -12.71 29.71 1.34
N VAL A 13 -11.67 30.35 1.86
CA VAL A 13 -10.41 29.67 2.24
C VAL A 13 -10.66 28.66 3.37
N THR A 14 -11.46 29.04 4.37
CA THR A 14 -11.79 28.17 5.50
C THR A 14 -12.61 26.97 5.05
N ALA A 15 -13.63 27.17 4.21
CA ALA A 15 -14.42 26.09 3.64
C ALA A 15 -13.55 25.11 2.85
N PHE A 16 -12.64 25.62 2.02
CA PHE A 16 -11.71 24.78 1.26
C PHE A 16 -10.76 23.99 2.17
N ALA A 17 -10.18 24.63 3.18
CA ALA A 17 -9.30 23.98 4.16
C ALA A 17 -10.04 22.88 4.95
N VAL A 18 -11.31 23.10 5.32
CA VAL A 18 -12.14 22.10 5.98
C VAL A 18 -12.39 20.90 5.07
N VAL A 19 -12.73 21.12 3.79
CA VAL A 19 -12.93 20.03 2.83
C VAL A 19 -11.66 19.20 2.67
N ILE A 20 -10.50 19.84 2.47
CA ILE A 20 -9.22 19.12 2.38
C ILE A 20 -8.91 18.38 3.68
N GLY A 21 -9.11 19.02 4.84
CA GLY A 21 -8.92 18.40 6.15
C GLY A 21 -9.79 17.16 6.33
N LEU A 22 -11.05 17.20 5.87
CA LEU A 22 -11.96 16.05 5.90
C LEU A 22 -11.52 14.93 4.96
N VAL A 23 -11.04 15.26 3.75
CA VAL A 23 -10.51 14.25 2.81
C VAL A 23 -9.27 13.59 3.40
N ILE A 24 -8.31 14.36 3.92
CA ILE A 24 -7.11 13.82 4.57
C ILE A 24 -7.51 12.98 5.78
N ALA A 25 -8.41 13.46 6.64
CA ALA A 25 -8.90 12.71 7.78
C ALA A 25 -9.62 11.41 7.36
N ALA A 26 -10.37 11.42 6.26
CA ALA A 26 -11.02 10.25 5.70
C ALA A 26 -10.01 9.25 5.14
N VAL A 27 -8.97 9.71 4.42
CA VAL A 27 -7.87 8.88 3.93
C VAL A 27 -7.07 8.30 5.08
N LEU A 28 -6.69 9.11 6.08
CA LEU A 28 -5.99 8.63 7.28
C LEU A 28 -6.88 7.70 8.11
N ARG A 29 -8.18 7.94 8.18
CA ARG A 29 -9.15 7.04 8.83
C ARG A 29 -9.38 5.77 8.03
N ALA A 30 -9.25 5.78 6.71
CA ALA A 30 -9.28 4.61 5.83
C ALA A 30 -7.95 3.85 5.82
N ALA A 31 -6.84 4.52 6.14
CA ALA A 31 -5.55 3.88 6.41
C ALA A 31 -5.50 3.29 7.84
N ARG A 32 -6.18 3.94 8.80
CA ARG A 32 -6.31 3.45 10.19
C ARG A 32 -7.44 2.45 10.39
N ARG A 33 -8.53 2.52 9.63
CA ARG A 33 -9.47 1.41 9.46
C ARG A 33 -8.72 0.41 8.61
N PRO A 34 -8.28 -0.73 9.15
CA PRO A 34 -7.56 -1.69 8.35
C PRO A 34 -8.45 -2.03 7.15
N PRO A 35 -7.99 -1.84 5.90
CA PRO A 35 -8.70 -2.35 4.74
C PRO A 35 -9.00 -3.81 5.05
N GLU A 36 -10.22 -4.30 4.81
CA GLU A 36 -10.73 -5.61 5.23
C GLU A 36 -10.01 -6.83 4.60
N LEU A 37 -8.76 -6.67 4.16
CA LEU A 37 -7.84 -7.72 3.72
C LEU A 37 -6.75 -8.17 4.73
N PRO A 38 -6.94 -8.21 6.08
CA PRO A 38 -6.00 -8.92 6.95
C PRO A 38 -6.59 -10.25 7.44
N SER A 39 -7.92 -10.44 7.51
CA SER A 39 -8.47 -11.66 8.14
C SER A 39 -8.31 -12.91 7.25
N ALA A 40 -8.51 -12.78 5.93
CA ALA A 40 -8.33 -13.90 5.00
C ALA A 40 -6.84 -14.21 4.76
N ALA A 41 -6.01 -13.17 4.54
CA ALA A 41 -4.57 -13.33 4.31
C ALA A 41 -3.83 -13.80 5.56
N GLN A 42 -4.18 -13.29 6.76
CA GLN A 42 -3.57 -13.72 8.02
C GLN A 42 -4.05 -15.12 8.45
N ARG A 43 -5.29 -15.52 8.11
CA ARG A 43 -5.74 -16.92 8.27
C ARG A 43 -5.03 -17.85 7.28
N LEU A 44 -4.85 -17.43 6.03
CA LEU A 44 -4.13 -18.19 5.01
C LEU A 44 -2.65 -18.37 5.37
N GLN A 45 -1.99 -17.32 5.87
CA GLN A 45 -0.59 -17.37 6.34
C GLN A 45 -0.42 -18.23 7.60
N ARG A 46 -1.46 -18.32 8.44
CA ARG A 46 -1.47 -19.23 9.60
C ARG A 46 -1.77 -20.68 9.22
N GLN A 47 -2.50 -20.92 8.13
CA GLN A 47 -2.85 -22.26 7.63
C GLN A 47 -1.79 -22.86 6.70
N SER A 48 -1.04 -22.03 5.99
CA SER A 48 0.06 -22.45 5.13
C SER A 48 1.24 -21.52 5.39
N PRO A 49 2.10 -21.81 6.40
CA PRO A 49 3.34 -21.08 6.56
C PRO A 49 4.12 -21.25 5.25
N GLN A 50 4.22 -20.17 4.48
CA GLN A 50 5.11 -20.13 3.35
C GLN A 50 6.52 -20.43 3.88
N PRO A 51 7.33 -21.26 3.18
CA PRO A 51 8.69 -21.53 3.61
C PRO A 51 9.41 -20.18 3.78
N PRO A 52 9.98 -19.89 4.97
CA PRO A 52 10.56 -18.58 5.26
C PRO A 52 11.68 -18.21 4.29
N GLU A 53 12.32 -19.21 3.67
CA GLU A 53 13.34 -19.06 2.64
C GLU A 53 12.80 -18.46 1.33
N VAL A 54 11.58 -18.84 0.93
CA VAL A 54 10.94 -18.33 -0.29
C VAL A 54 10.48 -16.89 -0.08
N GLU A 55 9.89 -16.58 1.07
CA GLU A 55 9.52 -15.20 1.42
C GLU A 55 10.73 -14.27 1.50
N ALA A 56 11.86 -14.75 2.05
CA ALA A 56 13.10 -13.99 2.12
C ALA A 56 13.63 -13.63 0.71
N ARG A 57 13.66 -14.61 -0.21
CA ARG A 57 14.09 -14.39 -1.61
C ARG A 57 13.15 -13.46 -2.37
N LEU A 58 11.82 -13.60 -2.19
CA LEU A 58 10.84 -12.70 -2.81
C LEU A 58 10.96 -11.27 -2.30
N ARG A 59 11.26 -11.09 -1.00
CA ARG A 59 11.47 -9.77 -0.39
C ARG A 59 12.75 -9.10 -0.88
N GLU A 60 13.83 -9.86 -1.04
CA GLU A 60 15.08 -9.38 -1.64
C GLU A 60 14.85 -8.94 -3.10
N LEU A 61 14.14 -9.77 -3.87
CA LEU A 61 13.78 -9.46 -5.26
C LEU A 61 12.93 -8.19 -5.38
N ALA A 62 11.94 -8.01 -4.49
CA ALA A 62 11.14 -6.79 -4.42
C ALA A 62 11.98 -5.55 -4.07
N GLY A 63 12.98 -5.68 -3.19
CA GLY A 63 13.92 -4.61 -2.90
C GLY A 63 14.78 -4.22 -4.11
N LEU A 64 15.16 -5.19 -4.94
CA LEU A 64 15.89 -4.94 -6.19
C LEU A 64 15.03 -4.24 -7.25
N GLN A 65 13.74 -4.56 -7.33
CA GLN A 65 12.79 -3.87 -8.21
C GLN A 65 12.55 -2.43 -7.75
N GLN A 66 12.31 -2.23 -6.45
CA GLN A 66 12.08 -0.90 -5.87
C GLN A 66 13.30 0.02 -5.98
N SER A 67 14.51 -0.55 -5.91
CA SER A 67 15.75 0.21 -6.17
C SER A 67 16.03 0.46 -7.66
N GLY A 68 15.15 0.00 -8.55
CA GLY A 68 15.28 0.16 -10.01
C GLY A 68 16.43 -0.66 -10.61
N ARG A 69 17.02 -1.60 -9.86
CA ARG A 69 18.12 -2.46 -10.34
C ARG A 69 17.64 -3.55 -11.28
N ILE A 70 16.36 -3.92 -11.21
CA ILE A 70 15.70 -4.85 -12.13
C ILE A 70 14.42 -4.22 -12.66
N GLY A 71 14.13 -4.44 -13.94
CA GLY A 71 12.86 -4.00 -14.55
C GLY A 71 11.72 -4.97 -14.24
N GLU A 72 10.48 -4.52 -14.48
CA GLU A 72 9.24 -5.28 -14.22
C GLU A 72 9.24 -6.69 -14.83
N VAL A 73 9.71 -6.80 -16.08
CA VAL A 73 9.73 -8.07 -16.82
C VAL A 73 10.70 -9.08 -16.19
N GLU A 74 11.86 -8.60 -15.73
CA GLU A 74 12.87 -9.42 -15.06
C GLU A 74 12.41 -9.82 -13.64
N TYR A 75 11.70 -8.91 -12.95
CA TYR A 75 11.07 -9.16 -11.67
C TYR A 75 10.04 -10.30 -11.76
N GLU A 76 9.08 -10.19 -12.70
CA GLU A 76 8.03 -11.20 -12.86
C GLU A 76 8.59 -12.57 -13.25
N ARG A 77 9.62 -12.60 -14.10
CA ARG A 77 10.31 -13.85 -14.47
C ARG A 77 10.96 -14.52 -13.25
N ARG A 78 11.77 -13.78 -12.48
CA ARG A 78 12.44 -14.32 -11.28
C ARG A 78 11.47 -14.70 -10.19
N ARG A 79 10.37 -13.96 -10.06
CA ARG A 79 9.28 -14.28 -9.14
C ARG A 79 8.65 -15.62 -9.52
N ALA A 80 8.32 -15.83 -10.78
CA ALA A 80 7.79 -17.10 -11.26
C ALA A 80 8.76 -18.27 -11.02
N GLU A 81 10.06 -18.06 -11.24
CA GLU A 81 11.11 -19.07 -10.96
C GLU A 81 11.18 -19.43 -9.47
N ILE A 82 11.14 -18.44 -8.57
CA ILE A 82 11.15 -18.67 -7.11
C ILE A 82 9.89 -19.42 -6.64
N LEU A 83 8.73 -19.09 -7.21
CA LEU A 83 7.47 -19.79 -6.92
C LEU A 83 7.42 -21.20 -7.53
N ALA A 84 8.03 -21.42 -8.69
CA ALA A 84 8.12 -22.74 -9.33
C ALA A 84 9.11 -23.68 -8.62
N GLN A 85 10.15 -23.12 -7.99
CA GLN A 85 11.09 -23.84 -7.12
C GLN A 85 10.51 -24.24 -5.76
N ARG A 86 9.22 -23.99 -5.52
CA ARG A 86 8.43 -24.59 -4.43
C ARG A 86 7.68 -25.81 -4.99
N PRO A 87 8.36 -26.93 -5.32
CA PRO A 87 7.64 -28.16 -5.56
C PRO A 87 6.89 -28.48 -4.27
N GLU A 88 5.61 -28.80 -4.39
CA GLU A 88 4.86 -29.42 -3.32
C GLU A 88 5.68 -30.58 -2.76
N GLU A 89 6.04 -30.51 -1.48
CA GLU A 89 6.46 -31.70 -0.74
C GLU A 89 5.29 -32.68 -0.79
N ARG A 90 5.32 -33.59 -1.78
CA ARG A 90 4.51 -34.80 -1.83
C ARG A 90 5.03 -35.83 -0.85
#